data_AF-A0A1Z8B611-F1
#
_entry.id   AF-A0A1Z8B611-F1
#
_cell.length_a   1.000
_cell.length_b   1.000
_cell.length_c   1.000
_cell.angle_alpha   90.00
_cell.angle_beta   90.00
_cell.angle_gamma   90.00
#
_symmetry.space_group_name_H-M   'P 1'
#
loop_
_entity.id
_entity.type
_entity.pdbx_description
1 polymer ?
#
loop_
_entity_poly.entity_id
_entity_poly.type
_entity_poly.pdbx_seq_one_letter_code
_entity_poly.pdbx_strand_id
1 'polypeptide(L)'
;MGIIGRRKNKKYDYEPRYYKNTTGSKPFEIKHKFDDQRTTVQNVGLKGKFGNAMQDLKLGADAVVKRRLLIIISILVLIFLWIIDFDLSIFRF
;
A
#
# COMPACT_ATOMS: atom_id res chain seq x y z
N MET A 1 -11.99 -11.77 11.34
CA MET A 1 -13.10 -10.88 11.74
C MET A 1 -13.71 -11.45 13.01
N GLY A 2 -13.16 -11.11 14.18
CA GLY A 2 -13.64 -11.59 15.47
C GLY A 2 -14.70 -10.67 16.07
N ILE A 3 -15.53 -11.24 16.95
CA ILE A 3 -16.74 -10.65 17.55
C ILE A 3 -16.44 -9.46 18.49
N ILE A 4 -15.16 -9.11 18.70
CA ILE A 4 -14.74 -7.93 19.49
C ILE A 4 -13.85 -7.03 18.61
N GLY A 5 -14.43 -6.48 17.55
CA GLY A 5 -13.79 -5.46 16.72
C GLY A 5 -13.95 -4.07 17.35
N ARG A 6 -12.85 -3.38 17.65
CA ARG A 6 -12.91 -1.97 18.06
C ARG A 6 -13.61 -1.16 16.96
N ARG A 7 -14.59 -0.32 17.34
CA ARG A 7 -15.24 0.60 16.40
C ARG A 7 -14.18 1.53 15.81
N LYS A 8 -14.27 1.77 14.50
CA LYS A 8 -13.41 2.76 13.84
C LYS A 8 -13.74 4.16 14.37
N ASN A 9 -12.73 5.04 14.44
CA ASN A 9 -12.94 6.44 14.80
C ASN A 9 -13.95 7.08 13.83
N LYS A 10 -14.87 7.88 14.39
CA LYS A 10 -15.78 8.71 13.59
C LYS A 10 -14.93 9.73 12.83
N LYS A 11 -15.15 9.84 11.52
CA LYS A 11 -14.57 10.90 10.69
C LYS A 11 -15.59 12.03 10.60
N TYR A 12 -15.14 13.26 10.83
CA TYR A 12 -16.00 14.43 10.70
C TYR A 12 -16.10 14.79 9.22
N ASP A 13 -17.29 14.75 8.66
CA ASP A 13 -17.55 15.11 7.27
C ASP A 13 -18.48 16.32 7.22
N TYR A 14 -17.93 17.48 6.84
CA TYR A 14 -18.68 18.73 6.74
C TYR A 14 -18.64 19.25 5.30
N GLU A 15 -19.81 19.35 4.69
CA GLU A 15 -20.00 19.91 3.35
C GLU A 15 -20.77 21.24 3.45
N PRO A 16 -20.16 22.37 3.06
CA PRO A 16 -20.84 23.66 3.08
C PRO A 16 -21.84 23.75 1.93
N ARG A 17 -23.04 24.31 2.19
CA ARG A 17 -24.13 24.43 1.21
C ARG A 17 -23.79 25.20 -0.07
N TYR A 18 -22.85 26.16 0.01
CA TYR A 18 -22.50 27.04 -1.10
C TYR A 18 -21.09 26.82 -1.65
N TYR A 19 -20.35 25.84 -1.14
CA TYR A 19 -18.97 25.60 -1.55
C TYR A 19 -18.92 24.67 -2.76
N LYS A 20 -18.55 25.21 -3.93
CA LYS A 20 -18.33 24.43 -5.15
C LYS A 20 -16.87 23.99 -5.19
N ASN A 21 -16.63 22.74 -4.84
CA ASN A 21 -15.30 22.16 -4.90
C ASN A 21 -14.98 21.66 -6.32
N THR A 22 -14.05 22.31 -7.00
CA THR A 22 -13.54 21.86 -8.32
C THR A 22 -12.37 20.86 -8.20
N THR A 23 -11.83 20.62 -7.01
CA THR A 23 -10.58 19.86 -6.81
C THR A 23 -10.69 18.71 -5.80
N GLY A 24 -11.90 18.32 -5.38
CA GLY A 24 -12.14 17.13 -4.54
C GLY A 24 -11.72 17.23 -3.07
N SER A 25 -11.01 18.29 -2.65
CA SER A 25 -10.60 18.54 -1.25
C SER A 25 -11.65 19.35 -0.47
N LYS A 26 -12.22 18.78 0.61
CA LYS A 26 -13.20 19.47 1.46
C LYS A 26 -12.48 20.50 2.36
N PRO A 27 -12.92 21.77 2.40
CA PRO A 27 -12.19 22.85 3.08
C PRO A 27 -12.13 22.71 4.61
N PHE A 28 -13.02 21.90 5.20
CA PHE A 28 -13.12 21.68 6.64
C PHE A 28 -12.80 20.23 7.05
N GLU A 29 -12.13 19.47 6.18
CA GLU A 29 -11.73 18.11 6.52
C GLU A 29 -10.66 18.12 7.60
N ILE A 30 -10.95 17.52 8.76
CA ILE A 30 -9.97 17.34 9.84
C ILE A 30 -9.03 16.20 9.43
N LYS A 31 -8.01 16.53 8.64
CA LYS A 31 -6.93 15.60 8.27
C LYS A 31 -5.76 15.71 9.23
N HIS A 32 -5.10 14.58 9.48
CA HIS A 32 -3.82 14.60 10.18
C HIS A 32 -2.72 15.17 9.26
N LYS A 33 -1.73 15.89 9.79
CA LYS A 33 -0.63 16.49 9.00
C LYS A 33 0.14 15.49 8.11
N PHE A 34 0.07 14.21 8.47
CA PHE A 34 0.75 13.12 7.78
C PHE A 34 -0.22 12.16 7.07
N ASP A 35 -1.51 12.47 6.98
CA ASP A 35 -2.46 11.57 6.29
C ASP A 35 -2.11 11.39 4.81
N ASP A 36 -1.68 12.46 4.15
CA ASP A 36 -1.33 12.43 2.73
C ASP A 36 -0.06 11.61 2.43
N GLN A 37 0.74 11.34 3.47
CA GLN A 37 1.99 10.57 3.39
C GLN A 37 1.83 9.13 3.90
N ARG A 38 0.66 8.77 4.44
CA ARG A 38 0.39 7.48 5.09
C ARG A 38 -0.41 6.55 4.18
N THR A 39 0.28 5.87 3.28
CA THR A 39 -0.32 4.85 2.41
C THR A 39 -0.64 3.53 3.13
N THR A 40 -0.02 3.26 4.29
CA THR A 40 -0.09 1.96 5.00
C THR A 40 -1.19 1.87 6.06
N VAL A 41 -1.69 2.99 6.59
CA VAL A 41 -2.64 2.99 7.74
C VAL A 41 -4.06 2.64 7.31
N GLN A 42 -4.41 2.93 6.06
CA GLN A 42 -5.75 2.68 5.54
C GLN A 42 -5.86 1.25 5.00
N ASN A 43 -6.89 0.51 5.43
CA ASN A 43 -7.16 -0.82 4.90
C ASN A 43 -7.75 -0.68 3.48
N VAL A 44 -6.86 -0.62 2.49
CA VAL A 44 -7.20 -0.59 1.06
C VAL A 44 -7.35 -2.01 0.51
N GLY A 45 -8.23 -2.17 -0.49
CA GLY A 45 -8.39 -3.45 -1.21
C GLY A 45 -7.12 -3.85 -1.96
N LEU A 46 -7.10 -5.07 -2.51
CA LEU A 46 -5.92 -5.63 -3.21
C LEU A 46 -5.33 -4.66 -4.25
N LYS A 47 -6.17 -4.11 -5.14
CA LYS A 47 -5.74 -3.12 -6.15
C LYS A 47 -5.07 -1.88 -5.54
N GLY A 48 -5.60 -1.38 -4.42
CA GLY A 48 -5.02 -0.24 -3.71
C GLY A 48 -3.66 -0.59 -3.07
N LYS A 49 -3.52 -1.81 -2.53
CA LYS A 49 -2.24 -2.29 -2.01
C LYS A 49 -1.17 -2.38 -3.09
N PHE A 50 -1.50 -2.92 -4.27
CA PHE A 50 -0.58 -2.97 -5.41
C PHE A 50 -0.19 -1.58 -5.90
N GLY A 51 -1.15 -0.67 -6.04
CA GLY A 51 -0.90 0.71 -6.44
C GLY A 51 0.04 1.44 -5.48
N ASN A 52 -0.25 1.37 -4.17
CA ASN A 52 0.56 1.98 -3.13
C ASN A 52 1.98 1.40 -3.11
N ALA A 53 2.11 0.07 -3.16
CA ALA A 53 3.42 -0.58 -3.18
C ALA A 53 4.27 -0.17 -4.40
N MET A 54 3.65 -0.04 -5.58
CA MET A 54 4.33 0.42 -6.79
C MET A 54 4.75 1.89 -6.69
N GLN A 55 3.95 2.72 -6.02
CA GLN A 55 4.27 4.13 -5.78
C GLN A 55 5.41 4.28 -4.76
N ASP A 56 5.39 3.49 -3.69
CA ASP A 56 6.42 3.46 -2.65
C ASP A 56 7.78 3.00 -3.22
N LEU A 57 7.78 2.01 -4.13
CA LEU A 57 8.98 1.57 -4.85
C LEU A 57 9.60 2.68 -5.71
N LYS A 58 8.79 3.61 -6.24
CA LYS A 58 9.23 4.71 -7.10
C LYS A 58 9.72 5.91 -6.30
N LEU A 59 9.02 6.29 -5.24
CA LEU A 59 9.24 7.55 -4.52
C LEU A 59 10.32 7.49 -3.42
N GLY A 60 10.50 6.36 -2.75
CA GLY A 60 11.11 6.37 -1.40
C GLY A 60 12.30 5.46 -1.14
N ALA A 61 12.83 4.75 -2.12
CA ALA A 61 13.85 3.73 -1.85
C ALA A 61 15.24 4.13 -2.34
N ASP A 62 16.13 4.38 -1.39
CA ASP A 62 17.59 4.40 -1.59
C ASP A 62 18.03 3.16 -2.37
N ALA A 63 19.07 3.30 -3.21
CA ALA A 63 19.58 2.19 -4.01
C ALA A 63 19.92 0.94 -3.16
N VAL A 64 20.37 1.15 -1.92
CA VAL A 64 20.66 0.10 -0.93
C VAL A 64 19.39 -0.66 -0.54
N VAL A 65 18.29 0.05 -0.28
CA VAL A 65 17.00 -0.55 0.09
C VAL A 65 16.44 -1.35 -1.08
N LYS A 66 16.48 -0.80 -2.31
CA LYS A 66 16.05 -1.52 -3.52
C LYS A 66 16.83 -2.81 -3.71
N ARG A 67 18.16 -2.77 -3.55
CA ARG A 67 19.03 -3.96 -3.67
C ARG A 67 18.69 -5.01 -2.61
N ARG A 68 18.52 -4.61 -1.35
CA ARG A 68 18.13 -5.52 -0.26
C ARG A 68 16.77 -6.16 -0.52
N LEU A 69 15.79 -5.37 -0.98
CA LEU A 69 14.45 -5.84 -1.31
C LEU A 69 14.47 -6.87 -2.44
N LEU A 70 15.25 -6.64 -3.51
CA LEU A 70 15.43 -7.61 -4.59
C LEU A 70 16.05 -8.92 -4.11
N ILE A 71 17.06 -8.86 -3.23
CA ILE A 71 17.69 -10.05 -2.64
C ILE A 71 16.65 -10.85 -1.84
N ILE A 72 15.85 -10.18 -1.01
CA ILE A 72 14.80 -10.83 -0.21
C ILE A 72 13.75 -11.51 -1.10
N ILE A 73 13.28 -10.83 -2.16
CA ILE A 73 12.32 -11.41 -3.12
C ILE A 73 12.93 -12.64 -3.80
N SER A 74 14.17 -12.56 -4.26
CA SER A 74 14.85 -13.68 -4.93
C SER A 74 14.96 -14.91 -4.02
N ILE A 75 15.32 -14.72 -2.75
CA ILE A 75 15.39 -15.82 -1.77
C ILE A 75 14.01 -16.43 -1.51
N LEU A 76 12.98 -15.61 -1.31
CA LEU A 76 11.61 -16.08 -1.09
C LEU A 76 11.09 -16.90 -2.29
N VAL A 77 11.36 -16.44 -3.51
CA VAL A 77 10.99 -17.17 -4.72
C VAL A 77 11.75 -18.47 -4.83
N LEU A 78 13.07 -18.49 -4.57
CA LEU A 78 13.86 -19.72 -4.59
C LEU A 78 13.34 -20.76 -3.58
N ILE A 79 13.01 -20.35 -2.35
CA ILE A 79 12.45 -21.24 -1.34
C ILE A 79 11.09 -21.77 -1.81
N PHE A 80 10.24 -20.91 -2.36
CA PHE A 80 8.93 -21.32 -2.87
C PHE A 80 9.06 -22.34 -4.01
N LEU A 81 9.96 -22.09 -4.97
CA LEU A 81 10.24 -23.00 -6.09
C LEU A 81 10.80 -24.34 -5.62
N TRP A 82 11.62 -24.33 -4.56
CA TRP A 82 12.15 -25.55 -3.95
C TRP A 82 11.05 -26.39 -3.28
N ILE A 83 10.08 -25.77 -2.59
CA ILE A 83 8.98 -26.49 -1.91
C ILE A 83 8.09 -27.26 -2.90
N ILE A 84 7.91 -26.75 -4.11
CA ILE A 84 7.05 -27.37 -5.13
C ILE A 84 7.82 -28.26 -6.11
N ASP A 85 9.12 -28.50 -5.86
CA ASP A 85 10.04 -29.19 -6.78
C ASP A 85 9.96 -28.63 -8.21
N PHE A 86 9.90 -27.30 -8.34
CA PHE A 86 9.75 -26.66 -9.64
C PHE A 86 10.98 -26.89 -10.51
N ASP A 87 10.76 -27.43 -11.71
CA ASP A 87 11.84 -27.63 -12.67
C ASP A 87 12.30 -26.29 -13.28
N LEU A 88 13.44 -25.80 -12.82
CA LEU A 88 14.07 -24.57 -13.29
C LEU A 88 14.63 -24.71 -14.73
N SER A 89 14.72 -25.93 -15.26
CA SER A 89 15.23 -26.17 -16.61
C SER A 89 14.32 -25.60 -17.70
N ILE A 90 13.05 -25.32 -17.40
CA ILE A 90 12.08 -24.71 -18.32
C ILE A 90 12.48 -23.31 -18.80
N PHE A 91 13.39 -22.63 -18.10
CA PHE A 91 13.92 -21.33 -18.48
C PHE A 91 15.20 -21.42 -19.34
N ARG A 92 15.72 -22.62 -19.61
CA ARG A 92 16.74 -22.82 -20.64
C ARG A 92 16.06 -22.74 -22.01
N PHE A 93 16.09 -21.55 -22.60
CA PHE A 93 15.94 -21.41 -24.03
C PHE A 93 17.22 -21.88 -24.73
#